data_AF-A0A8J4K020-F1
#
_entry.id   AF-A0A8J4K020-F1
#
_cell.length_a   1.000
_cell.length_b   1.000
_cell.length_c   1.000
_cell.angle_alpha   90.00
_cell.angle_beta   90.00
_cell.angle_gamma   90.00
#
_symmetry.space_group_name_H-M   'P 1'
#
loop_
_entity.id
_entity.type
_entity.pdbx_description
1 polymer ?
#
loop_
_entity_poly.entity_id
_entity_poly.type
_entity_poly.pdbx_seq_one_letter_code
_entity_poly.pdbx_strand_id
1 'polypeptide(L)'
;DLTENPLTTLPNSSFLGFTHLQHLAVPLPLECPGGSSAWEEVTTRGSSRLCQGQRNPCNGSGELAWPCPENAACAPDGPGLVQCLCNSPFHGYKCLRE
;
A
#
# COMPACT_ATOMS: atom_id res chain seq x y z
N ASP A 1 11.47 8.03 -8.60
CA ASP A 1 12.52 7.09 -9.01
C ASP A 1 13.56 7.06 -7.88
N LEU A 2 13.84 5.88 -7.34
CA LEU A 2 14.79 5.68 -6.25
C LEU A 2 16.07 4.95 -6.69
N THR A 3 16.23 4.63 -7.98
CA THR A 3 17.26 3.72 -8.51
C THR A 3 18.70 4.04 -8.07
N GLU A 4 19.12 5.31 -8.12
CA GLU A 4 20.50 5.73 -7.85
C GLU A 4 20.74 6.14 -6.38
N ASN A 5 19.80 5.82 -5.48
CA ASN A 5 19.96 6.14 -4.07
C ASN A 5 20.70 5.01 -3.34
N PRO A 6 21.58 5.32 -2.38
CA PRO A 6 22.31 4.32 -1.60
C PRO A 6 21.42 3.68 -0.51
N LEU A 7 20.23 3.23 -0.90
CA LEU A 7 19.25 2.64 -0.01
C LEU A 7 19.54 1.16 0.17
N THR A 8 19.62 0.72 1.42
CA THR A 8 19.75 -0.70 1.79
C THR A 8 18.42 -1.31 2.22
N THR A 9 17.45 -0.48 2.58
CA THR A 9 16.09 -0.91 2.98
C THR A 9 15.07 0.14 2.54
N LEU A 10 13.81 -0.29 2.37
CA LEU A 10 12.66 0.57 2.13
C LEU A 10 11.62 0.32 3.22
N PRO A 11 11.60 1.12 4.30
CA PRO A 11 10.61 0.93 5.35
C PRO A 11 9.22 1.29 4.82
N ASN A 12 8.23 0.42 5.10
CA ASN A 12 6.84 0.61 4.65
C ASN A 12 6.26 1.96 5.11
N SER A 13 6.68 2.46 6.27
CA SER A 13 6.25 3.76 6.81
C SER A 13 6.59 4.94 5.90
N SER A 14 7.65 4.86 5.09
CA SER A 14 8.00 5.91 4.11
C SER A 14 6.99 6.02 2.96
N PHE A 15 6.15 5.00 2.78
CA PHE A 15 5.15 4.94 1.73
C PHE A 15 3.70 5.08 2.26
N LEU A 16 3.54 5.49 3.53
CA LEU A 16 2.24 5.81 4.09
C LEU A 16 1.57 6.94 3.30
N GLY A 17 0.27 6.77 3.00
CA GLY A 17 -0.51 7.72 2.22
C GLY A 17 -0.26 7.70 0.71
N PHE A 18 0.75 6.99 0.21
CA PHE A 18 0.98 6.83 -1.23
C PHE A 18 0.07 5.74 -1.80
N THR A 19 -1.18 6.11 -2.09
CA THR A 19 -2.26 5.17 -2.47
C THR A 19 -2.49 5.03 -3.99
N HIS A 20 -1.78 5.83 -4.80
CA HIS A 20 -1.98 5.90 -6.26
C HIS A 20 -0.64 5.93 -7.03
N LEU A 21 0.37 5.21 -6.57
CA LEU A 21 1.65 5.10 -7.29
C LEU A 21 1.45 4.31 -8.59
N GLN A 22 1.66 4.97 -9.72
CA GLN A 22 1.62 4.32 -11.02
C GLN A 22 2.94 3.61 -11.35
N HIS A 23 4.06 4.24 -11.00
CA HIS A 23 5.40 3.75 -11.31
C HIS A 23 6.35 4.06 -10.15
N LEU A 24 7.10 3.04 -9.71
CA LEU A 24 8.17 3.19 -8.73
C LEU A 24 9.36 2.34 -9.19
N ALA A 25 10.49 2.99 -9.47
CA ALA A 25 11.75 2.31 -9.68
C ALA A 25 12.56 2.32 -8.38
N VAL A 26 13.08 1.16 -7.97
CA VAL A 26 13.91 0.97 -6.79
C VAL A 26 15.23 0.29 -7.18
N PRO A 27 16.31 0.44 -6.40
CA PRO A 27 17.53 -0.33 -6.61
C PRO A 27 17.24 -1.83 -6.68
N LEU A 28 17.88 -2.55 -7.61
CA LEU A 28 17.60 -3.97 -7.87
C LEU A 28 17.59 -4.90 -6.63
N PRO A 29 18.45 -4.71 -5.60
CA PRO A 29 18.41 -5.55 -4.40
C PRO A 29 17.17 -5.34 -3.53
N LEU A 30 16.43 -4.24 -3.71
CA LEU A 30 15.29 -3.87 -2.88
C LEU A 30 13.99 -4.36 -3.52
N GLU A 31 13.13 -4.98 -2.70
CA GLU A 31 11.79 -5.34 -3.12
C GLU A 31 10.90 -4.10 -3.25
N CYS A 32 9.87 -4.23 -4.08
CA CYS A 32 8.82 -3.22 -4.15
C CYS A 32 8.15 -3.06 -2.76
N PRO A 33 7.82 -1.84 -2.32
CA PRO A 33 7.07 -1.63 -1.09
C PRO A 33 5.77 -2.43 -1.10
N GLY A 34 5.43 -3.08 0.01
CA GLY A 34 4.28 -4.00 0.07
C GLY A 34 4.49 -5.36 -0.63
N GLY A 35 5.68 -5.62 -1.17
CA GLY A 35 5.99 -6.84 -1.92
C GLY A 35 5.36 -6.86 -3.32
N SER A 36 5.62 -7.91 -4.10
CA SER A 36 5.10 -8.04 -5.47
C SER A 36 3.57 -8.13 -5.55
N SER A 37 2.90 -8.58 -4.48
CA SER A 37 1.43 -8.65 -4.42
C SER A 37 0.76 -7.28 -4.40
N ALA A 38 1.45 -6.23 -3.96
CA ALA A 38 0.95 -4.86 -3.91
C ALA A 38 0.97 -4.15 -5.28
N TRP A 39 1.48 -4.79 -6.33
CA TRP A 39 1.65 -4.21 -7.66
C TRP A 39 1.03 -5.11 -8.73
N GLU A 40 0.55 -4.51 -9.81
CA GLU A 40 0.05 -5.20 -10.98
C GLU A 40 1.17 -5.93 -11.69
N GLU A 41 2.31 -5.25 -11.82
CA GLU A 41 3.50 -5.76 -12.49
C GLU A 41 4.77 -5.34 -11.76
N VAL A 42 5.69 -6.30 -11.61
CA VAL A 42 7.05 -6.04 -11.13
C VAL A 42 8.03 -6.60 -12.15
N THR A 43 8.83 -5.72 -12.74
CA THR A 43 9.84 -6.07 -13.74
C THR A 43 11.22 -5.62 -13.30
N THR A 44 12.26 -6.21 -13.86
CA THR A 44 13.65 -5.77 -13.68
C THR A 44 14.12 -5.07 -14.96
N ARG A 45 14.77 -3.92 -14.82
CA ARG A 45 15.30 -3.15 -15.95
C ARG A 45 16.69 -2.62 -15.61
N GLY A 46 17.72 -3.27 -16.16
CA GLY A 46 19.11 -2.93 -15.86
C GLY A 46 19.43 -3.12 -14.38
N SER A 47 19.83 -2.06 -13.70
CA SER A 47 20.15 -2.03 -12.26
C SER A 47 18.96 -1.66 -11.36
N SER A 48 17.74 -1.59 -11.90
CA SER A 48 16.54 -1.26 -11.14
C SER A 48 15.46 -2.34 -11.21
N ARG A 49 14.62 -2.34 -10.18
CA ARG A 49 13.35 -3.04 -10.16
C ARG A 49 12.24 -2.01 -10.31
N LEU A 50 11.36 -2.23 -11.27
CA LEU A 50 10.23 -1.37 -11.61
C LEU A 50 8.94 -2.00 -11.09
N CYS A 51 8.24 -1.27 -10.23
CA CYS A 51 6.95 -1.62 -9.66
C CYS A 51 5.88 -0.76 -10.35
N GLN A 52 4.89 -1.38 -10.97
CA GLN A 52 3.90 -0.70 -11.80
C GLN A 52 2.48 -1.08 -11.38
N GLY A 53 1.59 -0.09 -11.42
CA GLY A 53 0.18 -0.25 -11.08
C GLY A 53 -0.01 -0.69 -9.63
N GLN A 54 0.06 0.23 -8.68
CA GLN A 54 -0.26 -0.09 -7.28
C GLN A 54 -1.67 -0.67 -7.17
N ARG A 55 -1.79 -1.87 -6.59
CA ARG A 55 -3.08 -2.51 -6.33
C ARG A 55 -3.73 -1.94 -5.10
N ASN A 56 -5.05 -1.89 -5.10
CA ASN A 56 -5.83 -1.59 -3.92
C ASN A 56 -5.93 -2.84 -3.02
N PRO A 57 -5.31 -2.87 -1.83
CA PRO A 57 -5.38 -4.00 -0.91
C PRO A 57 -6.79 -4.28 -0.36
N CYS A 58 -7.74 -3.36 -0.52
CA CYS A 58 -9.14 -3.56 -0.14
C CYS A 58 -9.99 -4.26 -1.23
N ASN A 59 -9.48 -4.44 -2.46
CA ASN A 59 -10.23 -5.05 -3.58
C ASN A 59 -10.18 -6.59 -3.60
N GLY A 60 -9.52 -7.25 -2.65
CA GLY A 60 -9.41 -8.71 -2.60
C GLY A 60 -10.69 -9.39 -2.14
N SER A 61 -11.14 -10.44 -2.84
CA SER A 61 -12.33 -11.25 -2.50
C SER A 61 -12.05 -12.37 -1.48
N GLY A 62 -10.91 -12.35 -0.78
CA GLY A 62 -10.50 -13.41 0.13
C GLY A 62 -10.98 -13.16 1.57
N GLU A 63 -11.52 -14.21 2.18
CA GLU A 63 -12.04 -14.47 3.56
C GLU A 63 -11.53 -13.68 4.78
N LEU A 64 -10.63 -12.71 4.65
CA LEU A 64 -10.43 -11.67 5.64
C LEU A 64 -11.06 -10.39 5.12
N ALA A 65 -12.35 -10.20 5.42
CA ALA A 65 -12.83 -8.83 5.63
C ALA A 65 -11.82 -8.19 6.59
N TRP A 66 -11.01 -7.24 6.09
CA TRP A 66 -10.07 -6.52 6.95
C TRP A 66 -10.84 -6.11 8.19
N PRO A 67 -10.32 -6.32 9.41
CA PRO A 67 -11.09 -6.27 10.65
C PRO A 67 -11.38 -4.81 11.05
N CYS A 68 -11.97 -4.07 10.12
CA CYS A 68 -12.52 -2.76 10.37
C CYS A 68 -13.75 -2.92 11.27
N PRO A 69 -13.95 -1.97 12.19
CA PRO A 69 -15.20 -1.87 12.95
C PRO A 69 -16.43 -1.83 12.03
N GLU A 70 -17.60 -2.17 12.58
CA GLU A 70 -18.88 -2.22 11.85
C GLU A 70 -19.18 -0.93 11.06
N ASN A 71 -18.85 0.23 11.63
CA ASN A 71 -19.08 1.54 11.02
C ASN A 71 -17.86 2.08 10.25
N ALA A 72 -16.95 1.21 9.82
CA ALA A 72 -15.75 1.58 9.09
C ALA A 72 -15.61 0.79 7.79
N ALA A 73 -15.00 1.42 6.79
CA ALA A 73 -14.63 0.80 5.53
C ALA A 73 -13.10 0.66 5.44
N CYS A 74 -12.65 -0.39 4.76
CA CYS A 74 -11.25 -0.51 4.37
C CYS A 74 -10.91 0.59 3.37
N ALA A 75 -9.78 1.27 3.59
CA ALA A 75 -9.16 2.17 2.64
C ALA A 75 -7.67 1.84 2.50
N PRO A 76 -7.08 2.04 1.31
CA PRO A 76 -5.64 1.89 1.14
C PRO A 76 -4.89 2.96 1.95
N ASP A 77 -3.70 2.63 2.45
CA ASP A 77 -2.80 3.57 3.14
C ASP A 77 -1.36 3.52 2.62
N GLY A 78 -1.15 2.93 1.44
CA GLY A 78 0.17 2.71 0.86
C GLY A 78 0.25 1.37 0.13
N PRO A 79 1.39 1.06 -0.52
CA PRO A 79 1.58 -0.23 -1.18
C PRO A 79 1.50 -1.38 -0.15
N GLY A 80 0.45 -2.20 -0.26
CA GLY A 80 0.19 -3.29 0.69
C GLY A 80 -0.25 -2.85 2.09
N LEU A 81 -0.53 -1.56 2.30
CA LEU A 81 -0.97 -1.01 3.58
C LEU A 81 -2.46 -0.66 3.53
N VAL A 82 -3.15 -0.92 4.65
CA VAL A 82 -4.58 -0.66 4.82
C VAL A 82 -4.82 0.19 6.06
N GLN A 83 -5.89 0.96 6.02
CA GLN A 83 -6.47 1.67 7.16
C GLN A 83 -7.99 1.49 7.17
N CYS A 84 -8.60 1.70 8.33
CA CYS A 84 -10.05 1.70 8.47
C CYS A 84 -10.54 3.13 8.66
N LEU A 85 -11.36 3.62 7.75
CA LEU A 85 -11.95 4.95 7.81
C LEU A 85 -13.41 4.83 8.25
N CYS A 86 -13.83 5.69 9.18
CA CYS A 86 -15.22 5.71 9.61
C CYS A 86 -16.12 6.16 8.45
N ASN A 87 -17.22 5.45 8.26
CA ASN A 87 -18.28 5.87 7.36
C ASN A 87 -18.98 7.09 7.98
N SER A 88 -19.32 8.08 7.16
CA SER A 88 -20.14 9.21 7.63
C SER A 88 -21.52 8.71 8.09
N PRO A 89 -22.08 9.19 9.22
CA PRO A 89 -21.60 10.27 10.09
C PRO A 89 -20.72 9.83 11.28
N PHE A 90 -20.36 8.56 11.37
CA PHE A 90 -19.63 8.00 12.50
C PHE A 90 -18.20 8.55 12.60
N HIS A 91 -17.74 8.74 13.83
CA HIS A 91 -16.37 9.20 14.09
C HIS A 91 -15.84 8.69 15.44
N GLY A 92 -14.58 8.99 15.72
CA GLY A 92 -13.91 8.62 16.98
C GLY A 92 -13.45 7.16 17.04
N TYR A 93 -13.09 6.72 18.26
CA TYR A 93 -12.56 5.37 18.49
C TYR A 93 -13.60 4.32 18.10
N LYS A 94 -13.18 3.36 17.25
CA LYS A 94 -14.04 2.30 16.68
C LYS A 94 -15.25 2.80 15.90
N CYS A 95 -15.32 4.08 15.53
CA CYS A 95 -16.45 4.67 14.83
C CYS A 95 -17.78 4.50 15.60
N LEU A 96 -17.73 4.68 16.93
CA LEU A 96 -18.87 4.49 17.85
C LEU A 96 -19.47 5.80 18.40
N ARG A 97 -18.94 6.98 18.05
CA ARG A 97 -19.49 8.27 18.50
C ARG A 97 -20.28 8.93 17.38
N GLU A 98 -21.52 9.28 17.72
CA GLU A 98 -22.50 10.10 16.97
C GLU A 98 -22.26 11.59 17.20
#